data_AF-A0A1L9AVF5-F1
#
_entry.id   AF-A0A1L9AVF5-F1
#
_cell.length_a   1.000
_cell.length_b   1.000
_cell.length_c   1.000
_cell.angle_alpha   90.00
_cell.angle_beta   90.00
_cell.angle_gamma   90.00
#
_symmetry.space_group_name_H-M   'P 1'
#
loop_
_entity.id
_entity.type
_entity.pdbx_description
1 polymer ?
#
loop_
_entity_poly.entity_id
_entity_poly.type
_entity_poly.pdbx_seq_one_letter_code
_entity_poly.pdbx_strand_id
1 'polypeptide(L)'
;MAASRLLSMCVLWSVITGCQPRQVPQVPDKIVGHCIYTNKFSDGMECRDYVGEWTEQDAKEDCEDQGSTVVLGSACGMEERLGYCFLEEGDERWTRITLPGVNQEKCGSMQRGCELFGGGAFEPAPVCGGKVVDSGDTGLPTFQQPVLSCVDPKPGEPPGQSEGGKVCTWEMISGATEPGRHFDDYASCDRVRTQRPYYAVPPAPNAEREDPRMKDAAYATEVAWVRTQIEATACVCCHSTRAPKGTSNWFVESPGNFINSFNPRGLAMGAGWISTVGFGAYPREHNNGFSRASPERPQDSIFVTTDPERMARFFQSELFQRGFKREDFADQPYGAGPLDAQRLYRPAACTNGEGVDARGLLQWRGGKARYVYVLEQESTSPTVPPNLDLPQGTLWRLDASAEGAGVEGGTVRYGVVPASMSQRLPASGQPPALTPGKTYYLYVLADIIVPITRCLFVAP
;
A
#
# COMPACT_ATOMS: atom_id res chain seq x y z
N MET A 1 -29.96 -54.80 10.94
CA MET A 1 -28.75 -54.47 10.17
C MET A 1 -28.79 -52.98 9.86
N ALA A 2 -28.16 -52.18 10.72
CA ALA A 2 -28.12 -50.73 10.63
C ALA A 2 -26.70 -50.33 10.24
N ALA A 3 -26.53 -49.63 9.11
CA ALA A 3 -25.25 -49.10 8.68
C ALA A 3 -25.16 -47.63 9.09
N SER A 4 -24.17 -47.36 9.93
CA SER A 4 -23.92 -46.07 10.58
C SER A 4 -23.19 -45.11 9.64
N ARG A 5 -23.55 -43.82 9.75
CA ARG A 5 -22.95 -42.68 9.04
C ARG A 5 -21.57 -42.37 9.62
N LEU A 6 -20.55 -42.26 8.77
CA LEU A 6 -19.27 -41.63 9.12
C LEU A 6 -19.26 -40.22 8.53
N LEU A 7 -19.48 -39.22 9.39
CA LEU A 7 -19.17 -37.82 9.11
C LEU A 7 -17.65 -37.67 9.06
N SER A 8 -17.12 -37.28 7.89
CA SER A 8 -15.74 -36.85 7.75
C SER A 8 -15.62 -35.43 8.31
N MET A 9 -14.91 -35.28 9.43
CA MET A 9 -14.63 -34.01 10.06
C MET A 9 -13.42 -33.37 9.35
N CYS A 10 -13.68 -32.52 8.36
CA CYS A 10 -12.66 -31.63 7.81
C CYS A 10 -12.30 -30.59 8.88
N VAL A 11 -11.18 -30.79 9.55
CA VAL A 11 -10.54 -29.78 10.39
C VAL A 11 -9.91 -28.76 9.44
N LEU A 12 -10.62 -27.65 9.20
CA LEU A 12 -10.01 -26.45 8.61
C LEU A 12 -8.93 -25.95 9.57
N TRP A 13 -7.67 -26.14 9.22
CA TRP A 13 -6.57 -25.35 9.75
C TRP A 13 -6.79 -23.90 9.31
N SER A 14 -7.36 -23.11 10.21
CA SER A 14 -7.46 -21.67 10.06
C SER A 14 -6.06 -21.09 10.24
N VAL A 15 -5.55 -20.43 9.21
CA VAL A 15 -4.28 -19.69 9.26
C VAL A 15 -4.46 -18.50 10.20
N ILE A 16 -4.00 -18.67 11.45
CA ILE A 16 -3.93 -17.62 12.45
C ILE A 16 -2.74 -16.72 12.07
N THR A 17 -3.00 -15.62 11.37
CA THR A 17 -2.02 -14.53 11.20
C THR A 17 -2.54 -13.28 11.90
N GLY A 18 -2.63 -13.36 13.23
CA GLY A 18 -2.86 -12.20 14.10
C GLY A 18 -1.54 -11.73 14.68
N CYS A 19 -1.20 -10.44 14.50
CA CYS A 19 -0.24 -9.55 15.18
C CYS A 19 0.86 -10.12 16.13
N GLN A 20 1.33 -11.34 15.94
CA GLN A 20 2.55 -11.84 16.54
C GLN A 20 3.70 -11.52 15.58
N PRO A 21 4.91 -11.22 16.10
CA PRO A 21 6.12 -11.31 15.28
C PRO A 21 6.06 -12.65 14.56
N ARG A 22 6.25 -12.67 13.24
CA ARG A 22 6.25 -13.94 12.54
C ARG A 22 7.36 -14.78 13.15
N GLN A 23 7.02 -16.01 13.54
CA GLN A 23 8.02 -16.89 14.11
C GLN A 23 9.14 -17.04 13.09
N VAL A 24 10.38 -16.79 13.53
CA VAL A 24 11.55 -16.98 12.70
C VAL A 24 11.57 -18.45 12.29
N PRO A 25 11.50 -18.75 10.99
CA PRO A 25 11.42 -20.12 10.51
C PRO A 25 12.73 -20.84 10.80
N GLN A 26 12.64 -22.15 11.03
CA GLN A 26 13.81 -23.02 10.94
C GLN A 26 14.05 -23.30 9.46
N VAL A 27 15.07 -22.67 8.89
CA VAL A 27 15.45 -22.86 7.47
C VAL A 27 16.60 -23.86 7.35
N PRO A 28 16.71 -24.61 6.23
CA PRO A 28 17.84 -25.50 5.99
C PRO A 28 19.18 -24.75 5.95
N ASP A 29 20.29 -25.43 6.26
CA ASP A 29 21.64 -24.85 6.15
C ASP A 29 22.18 -24.80 4.71
N LYS A 30 21.47 -25.42 3.76
CA LYS A 30 21.87 -25.48 2.36
C LYS A 30 21.82 -24.09 1.73
N ILE A 31 22.96 -23.56 1.33
CA ILE A 31 23.09 -22.29 0.60
C ILE A 31 23.45 -22.58 -0.86
N VAL A 32 22.62 -22.10 -1.77
CA VAL A 32 22.85 -22.21 -3.23
C VAL A 32 23.73 -21.08 -3.74
N GLY A 33 23.58 -19.89 -3.16
CA GLY A 33 24.38 -18.72 -3.47
C GLY A 33 23.86 -17.49 -2.74
N HIS A 34 24.44 -16.34 -3.07
CA HIS A 34 23.99 -15.05 -2.55
C HIS A 34 23.97 -13.95 -3.63
N CYS A 35 23.22 -12.89 -3.36
CA CYS A 35 23.05 -11.73 -4.22
C CYS A 35 23.20 -10.45 -3.39
N ILE A 36 24.19 -9.61 -3.71
CA ILE A 36 24.33 -8.29 -3.09
C ILE A 36 23.64 -7.27 -3.99
N TYR A 37 22.66 -6.53 -3.48
CA TYR A 37 21.88 -5.59 -4.27
C TYR A 37 21.62 -4.30 -3.50
N THR A 38 21.17 -3.26 -4.20
CA THR A 38 20.69 -2.03 -3.56
C THR A 38 19.17 -2.11 -3.43
N ASN A 39 18.67 -2.07 -2.20
CA ASN A 39 17.24 -2.13 -1.93
C ASN A 39 16.55 -0.87 -2.45
N LYS A 40 15.51 -1.07 -3.28
CA LYS A 40 14.80 0.00 -4.00
C LYS A 40 13.99 0.94 -3.09
N PHE A 41 13.75 0.56 -1.83
CA PHE A 41 12.99 1.36 -0.86
C PHE A 41 13.90 2.14 0.09
N SER A 42 14.98 1.52 0.55
CA SER A 42 15.89 2.12 1.54
C SER A 42 17.12 2.79 0.91
N ASP A 43 17.37 2.55 -0.38
CA ASP A 43 18.62 2.88 -1.09
C ASP A 43 19.88 2.28 -0.42
N GLY A 44 19.68 1.33 0.50
CA GLY A 44 20.74 0.64 1.22
C GLY A 44 21.20 -0.62 0.51
N MET A 45 22.48 -0.96 0.66
CA MET A 45 22.98 -2.26 0.23
C MET A 45 22.39 -3.34 1.13
N GLU A 46 21.92 -4.44 0.54
CA GLU A 46 21.46 -5.63 1.24
C GLU A 46 22.12 -6.85 0.62
N CYS A 47 22.11 -7.97 1.34
CA CYS A 47 22.60 -9.23 0.80
C CYS A 47 21.56 -10.32 1.00
N ARG A 48 21.22 -11.02 -0.07
CA ARG A 48 20.23 -12.10 -0.09
C ARG A 48 20.93 -13.44 -0.20
N ASP A 49 20.73 -14.35 0.74
CA ASP A 49 21.07 -15.77 0.61
C ASP A 49 19.90 -16.55 -0.02
N TYR A 50 20.21 -17.41 -0.97
CA TYR A 50 19.30 -18.41 -1.54
C TYR A 50 19.43 -19.72 -0.77
N VAL A 51 18.45 -20.00 0.10
CA VAL A 51 18.51 -21.06 1.11
C VAL A 51 17.52 -22.18 0.80
N GLY A 52 17.96 -23.44 0.93
CA GLY A 52 17.13 -24.61 0.69
C GLY A 52 17.17 -25.09 -0.77
N GLU A 53 16.01 -25.43 -1.33
CA GLU A 53 15.90 -26.13 -2.62
C GLU A 53 15.88 -25.21 -3.86
N TRP A 54 16.57 -24.06 -3.79
CA TRP A 54 16.78 -23.23 -4.96
C TRP A 54 17.59 -23.98 -6.04
N THR A 55 17.25 -23.77 -7.31
CA THR A 55 18.16 -24.13 -8.40
C THR A 55 19.13 -22.98 -8.66
N GLU A 56 20.30 -23.28 -9.23
CA GLU A 56 21.24 -22.22 -9.64
C GLU A 56 20.64 -21.26 -10.67
N GLN A 57 19.72 -21.74 -11.50
CA GLN A 57 19.06 -20.94 -12.52
C GLN A 57 18.05 -19.98 -11.89
N ASP A 58 17.19 -20.49 -11.01
CA ASP A 58 16.19 -19.64 -10.32
C ASP A 58 16.89 -18.57 -9.47
N ALA A 59 17.99 -18.91 -8.80
CA ALA A 59 18.77 -17.96 -8.01
C ALA A 59 19.42 -16.86 -8.87
N LYS A 60 19.84 -17.19 -10.11
CA LYS A 60 20.32 -16.20 -11.07
C LYS A 60 19.19 -15.24 -11.47
N GLU A 61 18.05 -15.80 -11.85
CA GLU A 61 16.89 -15.03 -12.29
C GLU A 61 16.38 -14.09 -11.19
N ASP A 62 16.23 -14.57 -9.94
CA ASP A 62 15.83 -13.69 -8.82
C ASP A 62 16.86 -12.58 -8.55
N CYS A 63 18.16 -12.89 -8.63
CA CYS A 63 19.19 -11.88 -8.39
C CYS A 63 19.23 -10.82 -9.51
N GLU A 64 19.01 -11.24 -10.75
CA GLU A 64 18.89 -10.34 -11.90
C GLU A 64 17.67 -9.42 -11.74
N ASP A 65 16.56 -9.90 -11.19
CA ASP A 65 15.37 -9.09 -10.87
C ASP A 65 15.65 -8.04 -9.77
N GLN A 66 16.61 -8.31 -8.88
CA GLN A 66 17.14 -7.32 -7.95
C GLN A 66 18.14 -6.35 -8.59
N GLY A 67 18.49 -6.54 -9.87
CA GLY A 67 19.44 -5.73 -10.61
C GLY A 67 20.90 -6.05 -10.26
N SER A 68 21.20 -7.30 -9.91
CA SER A 68 22.54 -7.74 -9.53
C SER A 68 22.90 -9.12 -10.14
N THR A 69 24.03 -9.68 -9.72
CA THR A 69 24.55 -10.97 -10.19
C THR A 69 24.80 -11.90 -9.01
N VAL A 70 24.29 -13.13 -9.11
CA VAL A 70 24.43 -14.13 -8.05
C VAL A 70 25.86 -14.66 -7.96
N VAL A 71 26.31 -14.91 -6.75
CA VAL A 71 27.55 -15.64 -6.44
C VAL A 71 27.16 -16.99 -5.85
N LEU A 72 27.38 -18.05 -6.63
CA LEU A 72 26.99 -19.42 -6.25
C LEU A 72 27.91 -20.00 -5.16
N GLY A 73 27.39 -20.97 -4.41
CA GLY A 73 28.13 -21.79 -3.45
C GLY A 73 28.64 -21.05 -2.21
N SER A 74 28.17 -19.83 -1.95
CA SER A 74 28.58 -19.02 -0.80
C SER A 74 27.43 -18.21 -0.24
N ALA A 75 27.46 -18.00 1.08
CA ALA A 75 26.53 -17.12 1.78
C ALA A 75 27.05 -15.68 1.85
N CYS A 76 26.15 -14.76 2.18
CA CYS A 76 26.43 -13.40 2.57
C CYS A 76 27.44 -13.35 3.74
N GLY A 77 28.48 -12.53 3.58
CA GLY A 77 29.53 -12.32 4.59
C GLY A 77 29.44 -11.00 5.36
N MET A 78 28.24 -10.43 5.53
CA MET A 78 28.08 -9.13 6.21
C MET A 78 28.02 -9.31 7.74
N GLU A 79 29.13 -9.03 8.43
CA GLU A 79 29.23 -9.17 9.90
C GLU A 79 28.40 -8.12 10.66
N GLU A 80 28.45 -6.86 10.21
CA GLU A 80 27.69 -5.76 10.83
C GLU A 80 26.26 -5.71 10.30
N ARG A 81 25.31 -6.27 11.06
CA ARG A 81 23.91 -6.36 10.68
C ARG A 81 22.95 -6.00 11.81
N LEU A 82 21.80 -5.47 11.43
CA LEU A 82 20.64 -5.23 12.31
C LEU A 82 19.78 -6.49 12.46
N GLY A 83 19.81 -7.41 11.49
CA GLY A 83 19.07 -8.66 11.56
C GLY A 83 19.02 -9.42 10.25
N TYR A 84 18.22 -10.48 10.23
CA TYR A 84 17.84 -11.21 9.02
C TYR A 84 16.35 -11.06 8.75
N CYS A 85 15.98 -10.98 7.48
CA CYS A 85 14.62 -11.16 7.02
C CYS A 85 14.49 -12.47 6.25
N PHE A 86 13.58 -13.33 6.68
CA PHE A 86 13.30 -14.60 6.02
C PHE A 86 12.03 -14.50 5.19
N LEU A 87 12.11 -14.71 3.88
CA LEU A 87 10.97 -14.81 2.97
C LEU A 87 10.80 -16.27 2.53
N GLU A 88 9.58 -16.79 2.59
CA GLU A 88 9.23 -18.14 2.13
C GLU A 88 8.80 -18.08 0.65
N GLU A 89 9.41 -18.91 -0.19
CA GLU A 89 9.20 -18.92 -1.65
C GLU A 89 8.51 -20.22 -2.13
N GLY A 90 8.02 -21.03 -1.17
CA GLY A 90 7.45 -22.37 -1.40
C GLY A 90 8.48 -23.47 -1.61
N ASP A 91 8.06 -24.73 -1.55
CA ASP A 91 8.88 -25.92 -1.85
C ASP A 91 10.22 -25.97 -1.07
N GLU A 92 10.20 -25.63 0.22
CA GLU A 92 11.40 -25.54 1.08
C GLU A 92 12.46 -24.54 0.58
N ARG A 93 12.08 -23.59 -0.28
CA ARG A 93 12.92 -22.48 -0.73
C ARG A 93 12.69 -21.26 0.14
N TRP A 94 13.80 -20.71 0.61
CA TRP A 94 13.82 -19.54 1.45
C TRP A 94 14.79 -18.52 0.90
N THR A 95 14.41 -17.26 1.07
CA THR A 95 15.30 -16.15 0.89
C THR A 95 15.66 -15.60 2.27
N ARG A 96 16.95 -15.55 2.61
CA ARG A 96 17.43 -14.91 3.85
C ARG A 96 18.17 -13.62 3.52
N ILE A 97 17.56 -12.48 3.81
CA ILE A 97 18.12 -11.15 3.54
C ILE A 97 18.85 -10.65 4.78
N THR A 98 20.14 -10.36 4.65
CA THR A 98 20.92 -9.63 5.64
C THR A 98 20.63 -8.14 5.53
N LEU A 99 20.15 -7.55 6.62
CA LEU A 99 19.89 -6.12 6.74
C LEU A 99 21.08 -5.46 7.46
N PRO A 100 22.02 -4.82 6.73
CA PRO A 100 23.27 -4.37 7.33
C PRO A 100 23.08 -3.14 8.22
N GLY A 101 24.02 -2.95 9.13
CA GLY A 101 24.13 -1.76 9.96
C GLY A 101 24.33 -2.04 11.44
N VAL A 102 24.71 -0.98 12.16
CA VAL A 102 25.05 -1.02 13.60
C VAL A 102 24.21 -0.06 14.44
N ASN A 103 23.32 0.72 13.82
CA ASN A 103 22.47 1.65 14.57
C ASN A 103 21.22 0.95 15.10
N GLN A 104 21.18 0.70 16.41
CA GLN A 104 20.04 0.09 17.10
C GLN A 104 18.70 0.80 16.85
N GLU A 105 18.70 2.12 16.62
CA GLU A 105 17.47 2.89 16.38
C GLU A 105 16.77 2.49 15.07
N LYS A 106 17.49 1.83 14.15
CA LYS A 106 16.95 1.34 12.87
C LYS A 106 16.34 -0.05 12.93
N CYS A 107 16.49 -0.78 14.05
CA CYS A 107 15.95 -2.14 14.19
C CYS A 107 14.42 -2.20 13.97
N GLY A 108 13.69 -1.20 14.46
CA GLY A 108 12.24 -1.08 14.23
C GLY A 108 11.87 -0.93 12.77
N SER A 109 12.61 -0.10 12.04
CA SER A 109 12.39 0.11 10.61
C SER A 109 12.70 -1.16 9.82
N MET A 110 13.77 -1.88 10.16
CA MET A 110 14.16 -3.14 9.51
C MET A 110 13.15 -4.26 9.75
N GLN A 111 12.67 -4.42 11.00
CA GLN A 111 11.59 -5.37 11.29
C GLN A 111 10.35 -5.08 10.44
N ARG A 112 9.90 -3.82 10.40
CA ARG A 112 8.74 -3.42 9.59
C ARG A 112 8.99 -3.65 8.09
N GLY A 113 10.16 -3.28 7.59
CA GLY A 113 10.61 -3.57 6.22
C GLY A 113 10.40 -5.04 5.87
N CYS A 114 10.89 -5.92 6.73
CA CYS A 114 10.76 -7.36 6.57
C CYS A 114 9.31 -7.86 6.66
N GLU A 115 8.64 -7.60 7.77
CA GLU A 115 7.38 -8.28 8.10
C GLU A 115 6.18 -7.67 7.36
N LEU A 116 6.15 -6.34 7.21
CA LEU A 116 5.02 -5.63 6.61
C LEU A 116 5.16 -5.49 5.09
N PHE A 117 6.35 -5.14 4.59
CA PHE A 117 6.56 -4.89 3.16
C PHE A 117 7.10 -6.10 2.43
N GLY A 118 8.08 -6.79 3.01
CA GLY A 118 8.64 -8.02 2.45
C GLY A 118 7.73 -9.23 2.65
N GLY A 119 6.84 -9.19 3.65
CA GLY A 119 6.05 -10.35 4.00
C GLY A 119 6.91 -11.50 4.54
N GLY A 120 7.99 -11.19 5.25
CA GLY A 120 8.88 -12.17 5.89
C GLY A 120 8.72 -12.28 7.40
N ALA A 121 9.66 -13.00 8.02
CA ALA A 121 9.90 -13.04 9.47
C ALA A 121 11.25 -12.38 9.80
N PHE A 122 11.28 -11.48 10.78
CA PHE A 122 12.49 -10.76 11.16
C PHE A 122 13.19 -11.40 12.36
N GLU A 123 14.48 -11.72 12.20
CA GLU A 123 15.36 -12.15 13.28
C GLU A 123 16.33 -11.01 13.66
N PRO A 124 16.17 -10.37 14.83
CA PRO A 124 17.03 -9.28 15.24
C PRO A 124 18.45 -9.75 15.55
N ALA A 125 19.45 -8.99 15.14
CA ALA A 125 20.84 -9.21 15.54
C ALA A 125 21.10 -8.71 16.98
N PRO A 126 22.23 -9.10 17.63
CA PRO A 126 22.55 -8.65 18.98
C PRO A 126 22.59 -7.13 19.18
N VAL A 127 22.93 -6.36 18.14
CA VAL A 127 22.91 -4.89 18.17
C VAL A 127 21.51 -4.32 18.43
N CYS A 128 20.46 -5.08 18.10
CA CYS A 128 19.08 -4.75 18.44
C CYS A 128 18.68 -5.20 19.85
N GLY A 129 19.62 -5.63 20.70
CA GLY A 129 19.34 -6.08 22.07
C GLY A 129 18.48 -7.35 22.14
N GLY A 130 18.40 -8.13 21.05
CA GLY A 130 17.55 -9.33 20.95
C GLY A 130 16.03 -9.05 20.96
N LYS A 131 15.61 -7.78 21.04
CA LYS A 131 14.23 -7.32 20.97
C LYS A 131 14.20 -5.93 20.37
N VAL A 132 13.38 -5.74 19.35
CA VAL A 132 13.25 -4.44 18.69
C VAL A 132 12.68 -3.41 19.67
N VAL A 133 13.48 -2.39 19.98
CA VAL A 133 13.02 -1.19 20.69
C VAL A 133 12.36 -0.29 19.64
N ASP A 134 11.09 0.04 19.86
CA ASP A 134 10.36 0.88 18.91
C ASP A 134 10.82 2.34 19.04
N SER A 135 11.46 2.85 17.99
CA SER A 135 11.90 4.24 17.89
C SER A 135 10.78 5.19 17.47
N GLY A 136 9.60 4.68 17.09
CA GLY A 136 8.47 5.47 16.59
C GLY A 136 8.66 6.05 15.18
N ASP A 137 9.84 5.91 14.58
CA ASP A 137 10.14 6.31 13.20
C ASP A 137 9.76 5.18 12.24
N THR A 138 8.76 5.39 11.37
CA THR A 138 8.33 4.36 10.40
C THR A 138 9.33 4.16 9.26
N GLY A 139 10.30 5.06 9.07
CA GLY A 139 11.19 5.10 7.91
C GLY A 139 10.50 5.57 6.62
N LEU A 140 9.27 6.06 6.72
CA LEU A 140 8.46 6.57 5.62
C LEU A 140 8.02 8.00 5.90
N PRO A 141 7.82 8.84 4.86
CA PRO A 141 7.20 10.14 5.05
C PRO A 141 5.85 9.99 5.74
N THR A 142 5.59 10.84 6.74
CA THR A 142 4.31 10.83 7.43
C THR A 142 3.17 11.11 6.46
N PHE A 143 2.12 10.29 6.50
CA PHE A 143 0.94 10.49 5.66
C PHE A 143 0.33 11.86 5.92
N GLN A 144 0.20 12.66 4.88
CA GLN A 144 -0.51 13.92 4.93
C GLN A 144 -1.93 13.77 4.40
N GLN A 145 -2.90 14.17 5.22
CA GLN A 145 -4.32 14.16 4.85
C GLN A 145 -4.56 14.96 3.56
N PRO A 146 -5.44 14.47 2.65
CA PRO A 146 -5.81 15.18 1.44
C PRO A 146 -6.36 16.59 1.71
N VAL A 147 -6.02 17.53 0.82
CA VAL A 147 -6.56 18.89 0.82
C VAL A 147 -7.14 19.17 -0.57
N LEU A 148 -8.27 19.87 -0.62
CA LEU A 148 -8.82 20.41 -1.87
C LEU A 148 -8.17 21.76 -2.15
N SER A 149 -7.24 21.79 -3.11
CA SER A 149 -6.57 23.02 -3.55
C SER A 149 -7.46 23.72 -4.57
N CYS A 150 -7.97 24.91 -4.23
CA CYS A 150 -8.80 25.73 -5.12
C CYS A 150 -8.06 27.02 -5.47
N VAL A 151 -7.54 27.11 -6.70
CA VAL A 151 -6.75 28.24 -7.17
C VAL A 151 -7.35 28.84 -8.44
N ASP A 152 -6.92 30.04 -8.81
CA ASP A 152 -7.35 30.66 -10.06
C ASP A 152 -6.78 29.88 -11.26
N PRO A 153 -7.50 29.81 -12.40
CA PRO A 153 -6.96 29.21 -13.61
C PRO A 153 -5.70 29.94 -14.06
N LYS A 154 -4.76 29.21 -14.67
CA LYS A 154 -3.55 29.80 -15.24
C LYS A 154 -3.88 30.85 -16.32
N PRO A 155 -2.99 31.83 -16.56
CA PRO A 155 -3.19 32.83 -17.60
C PRO A 155 -3.46 32.19 -18.97
N GLY A 156 -4.57 32.60 -19.61
CA GLY A 156 -4.97 32.10 -20.93
C GLY A 156 -5.92 30.90 -20.90
N GLU A 157 -6.13 30.28 -19.74
CA GLU A 157 -7.11 29.20 -19.57
C GLU A 157 -8.52 29.75 -19.28
N PRO A 158 -9.60 29.02 -19.65
CA PRO A 158 -10.94 29.39 -19.27
C PRO A 158 -11.15 29.35 -17.74
N PRO A 159 -12.18 30.04 -17.22
CA PRO A 159 -12.61 29.89 -15.83
C PRO A 159 -12.80 28.42 -15.45
N GLY A 160 -12.41 28.06 -14.23
CA GLY A 160 -12.67 26.74 -13.67
C GLY A 160 -14.15 26.51 -13.37
N GLN A 161 -14.49 25.25 -13.12
CA GLN A 161 -15.85 24.74 -12.90
C GLN A 161 -16.31 24.92 -11.46
N SER A 162 -15.42 25.26 -10.54
CA SER A 162 -15.74 25.44 -9.12
C SER A 162 -16.18 26.89 -8.81
N GLU A 163 -16.63 27.10 -7.57
CA GLU A 163 -17.11 28.40 -7.11
C GLU A 163 -16.10 29.53 -7.38
N GLY A 164 -16.59 30.66 -7.87
CA GLY A 164 -15.75 31.81 -8.23
C GLY A 164 -14.90 31.62 -9.49
N GLY A 165 -15.16 30.58 -10.31
CA GLY A 165 -14.37 30.29 -11.51
C GLY A 165 -13.00 29.69 -11.20
N LYS A 166 -12.84 29.10 -10.02
CA LYS A 166 -11.60 28.45 -9.56
C LYS A 166 -11.51 27.03 -10.09
N VAL A 167 -10.27 26.53 -10.17
CA VAL A 167 -9.96 25.13 -10.43
C VAL A 167 -9.66 24.48 -9.09
N CYS A 168 -10.53 23.54 -8.68
CA CYS A 168 -10.36 22.80 -7.44
C CYS A 168 -9.87 21.38 -7.72
N THR A 169 -8.74 21.00 -7.11
CA THR A 169 -8.09 19.70 -7.32
C THR A 169 -7.72 19.08 -5.97
N TRP A 170 -8.10 17.82 -5.75
CA TRP A 170 -7.70 17.08 -4.55
C TRP A 170 -6.23 16.69 -4.64
N GLU A 171 -5.44 17.08 -3.64
CA GLU A 171 -4.05 16.63 -3.47
C GLU A 171 -4.01 15.20 -2.91
N MET A 172 -4.44 14.24 -3.72
CA MET A 172 -4.55 12.83 -3.37
C MET A 172 -4.29 11.92 -4.56
N ILE A 173 -3.81 10.70 -4.33
CA ILE A 173 -3.55 9.70 -5.39
C ILE A 173 -4.77 9.37 -6.27
N SER A 174 -5.98 9.57 -5.77
CA SER A 174 -7.25 9.41 -6.46
C SER A 174 -7.83 10.72 -7.02
N GLY A 175 -7.15 11.85 -6.78
CA GLY A 175 -7.56 13.19 -7.20
C GLY A 175 -7.31 13.46 -8.68
N ALA A 176 -8.20 14.24 -9.28
CA ALA A 176 -8.11 14.75 -10.64
C ALA A 176 -8.41 16.25 -10.67
N THR A 177 -7.71 16.97 -11.54
CA THR A 177 -8.09 18.32 -11.96
C THR A 177 -9.18 18.24 -13.03
N GLU A 178 -9.59 19.39 -13.58
CA GLU A 178 -10.60 19.45 -14.63
C GLU A 178 -10.10 18.83 -15.95
N PRO A 179 -10.98 18.21 -16.76
CA PRO A 179 -10.59 17.65 -18.05
C PRO A 179 -9.89 18.68 -18.94
N GLY A 180 -8.74 18.28 -19.51
CA GLY A 180 -7.93 19.15 -20.38
C GLY A 180 -6.91 20.03 -19.64
N ARG A 181 -6.83 19.95 -18.31
CA ARG A 181 -5.77 20.58 -17.50
C ARG A 181 -4.78 19.52 -17.00
N HIS A 182 -3.60 19.96 -16.56
CA HIS A 182 -2.59 19.10 -15.93
C HIS A 182 -2.73 19.11 -14.41
N PHE A 183 -2.62 17.96 -13.75
CA PHE A 183 -2.81 17.86 -12.30
C PHE A 183 -1.86 18.76 -11.50
N ASP A 184 -0.58 18.74 -11.86
CA ASP A 184 0.47 19.39 -11.09
C ASP A 184 0.55 20.91 -11.30
N ASP A 185 -0.33 21.43 -12.15
CA ASP A 185 -0.59 22.86 -12.28
C ASP A 185 -1.50 23.40 -11.18
N TYR A 186 -2.27 22.52 -10.53
CA TYR A 186 -3.36 22.88 -9.62
C TYR A 186 -3.31 22.16 -8.27
N ALA A 187 -2.42 21.17 -8.11
CA ALA A 187 -2.24 20.36 -6.91
C ALA A 187 -0.78 19.96 -6.68
N SER A 188 -0.39 19.78 -5.41
CA SER A 188 0.96 19.36 -5.03
C SER A 188 1.17 17.84 -5.09
N CYS A 189 2.16 17.43 -5.88
CA CYS A 189 2.64 16.05 -5.86
C CYS A 189 3.42 15.67 -4.60
N ASP A 190 3.91 16.63 -3.81
CA ASP A 190 4.66 16.33 -2.59
C ASP A 190 3.75 15.70 -1.53
N ARG A 191 2.52 16.23 -1.40
CA ARG A 191 1.50 15.62 -0.55
C ARG A 191 1.13 14.22 -1.03
N VAL A 192 0.85 14.06 -2.32
CA VAL A 192 0.48 12.76 -2.92
C VAL A 192 1.52 11.68 -2.62
N ARG A 193 2.82 12.02 -2.72
CA ARG A 193 3.92 11.09 -2.46
C ARG A 193 4.03 10.65 -1.00
N THR A 194 3.49 11.41 -0.04
CA THR A 194 3.36 10.93 1.35
C THR A 194 2.28 9.87 1.52
N GLN A 195 1.24 9.91 0.67
CA GLN A 195 0.08 9.02 0.75
C GLN A 195 0.35 7.67 0.08
N ARG A 196 1.14 7.71 -1.00
CA ARG A 196 1.68 6.53 -1.67
C ARG A 196 3.15 6.76 -1.97
N PRO A 197 4.05 6.41 -1.02
CA PRO A 197 5.47 6.40 -1.29
C PRO A 197 5.76 5.55 -2.53
N TYR A 198 6.67 6.03 -3.36
CA TYR A 198 7.02 5.39 -4.62
C TYR A 198 8.54 5.25 -4.72
N TYR A 199 8.95 4.33 -5.57
CA TYR A 199 10.34 4.12 -5.97
C TYR A 199 10.41 4.01 -7.49
N ALA A 200 11.57 4.35 -8.04
CA ALA A 200 11.77 4.20 -9.48
C ALA A 200 11.77 2.73 -9.86
N VAL A 201 11.05 2.46 -10.94
CA VAL A 201 11.01 1.16 -11.60
C VAL A 201 11.16 1.47 -13.08
N PRO A 202 12.13 0.86 -13.78
CA PRO A 202 12.26 1.05 -15.21
C PRO A 202 10.96 0.75 -15.95
N PRO A 203 10.72 1.38 -17.11
CA PRO A 203 9.61 1.01 -17.96
C PRO A 203 9.71 -0.43 -18.47
N ALA A 204 8.62 -0.94 -19.04
CA ALA A 204 8.64 -2.26 -19.68
C ALA A 204 9.79 -2.38 -20.70
N PRO A 205 10.39 -3.57 -20.85
CA PRO A 205 11.41 -3.81 -21.86
C PRO A 205 10.92 -3.40 -23.25
N ASN A 206 11.77 -2.70 -24.02
CA ASN A 206 11.44 -2.16 -25.34
C ASN A 206 10.30 -1.11 -25.35
N ALA A 207 10.17 -0.32 -24.28
CA ALA A 207 9.21 0.80 -24.22
C ALA A 207 9.28 1.74 -25.44
N GLU A 208 10.48 1.90 -26.03
CA GLU A 208 10.73 2.79 -27.18
C GLU A 208 10.48 2.13 -28.54
N ARG A 209 9.97 0.91 -28.59
CA ARG A 209 9.69 0.22 -29.86
C ARG A 209 8.74 1.05 -30.74
N GLU A 210 9.00 1.09 -32.04
CA GLU A 210 8.05 1.68 -33.00
C GLU A 210 6.74 0.88 -32.95
N ASP A 211 5.62 1.59 -32.77
CA ASP A 211 4.30 1.00 -32.87
C ASP A 211 3.63 1.47 -34.17
N PRO A 212 3.52 0.61 -35.20
CA PRO A 212 2.94 0.99 -36.47
C PRO A 212 1.47 1.44 -36.35
N ARG A 213 0.77 1.07 -35.26
CA ARG A 213 -0.60 1.52 -34.99
C ARG A 213 -0.67 3.04 -34.77
N MET A 214 0.42 3.70 -34.37
CA MET A 214 0.45 5.16 -34.26
C MET A 214 0.28 5.87 -35.62
N LYS A 215 0.38 5.15 -36.75
CA LYS A 215 0.06 5.66 -38.09
C LYS A 215 -1.44 5.64 -38.39
N ASP A 216 -2.24 4.89 -37.61
CA ASP A 216 -3.69 4.92 -37.65
C ASP A 216 -4.20 6.10 -36.80
N ALA A 217 -4.89 7.04 -37.46
CA ALA A 217 -5.41 8.24 -36.82
C ALA A 217 -6.42 7.92 -35.68
N ALA A 218 -7.20 6.85 -35.80
CA ALA A 218 -8.16 6.47 -34.77
C ALA A 218 -7.45 5.99 -33.50
N TYR A 219 -6.44 5.11 -33.66
CA TYR A 219 -5.63 4.64 -32.53
C TYR A 219 -4.82 5.77 -31.89
N ALA A 220 -4.15 6.61 -32.71
CA ALA A 220 -3.37 7.73 -32.20
C ALA A 220 -4.25 8.74 -31.42
N THR A 221 -5.47 8.98 -31.88
CA THR A 221 -6.45 9.82 -31.16
C THR A 221 -6.86 9.20 -29.82
N GLU A 222 -7.05 7.89 -29.78
CA GLU A 222 -7.40 7.18 -28.54
C GLU A 222 -6.24 7.21 -27.53
N VAL A 223 -5.01 6.95 -27.97
CA VAL A 223 -3.80 7.05 -27.14
C VAL A 223 -3.64 8.48 -26.59
N ALA A 224 -3.85 9.49 -27.44
CA ALA A 224 -3.80 10.89 -27.01
C ALA A 224 -4.89 11.19 -25.96
N TRP A 225 -6.11 10.71 -26.16
CA TRP A 225 -7.17 10.85 -25.17
C TRP A 225 -6.80 10.19 -23.83
N VAL A 226 -6.32 8.94 -23.84
CA VAL A 226 -5.86 8.25 -22.61
C VAL A 226 -4.78 9.05 -21.90
N ARG A 227 -3.80 9.60 -22.64
CA ARG A 227 -2.76 10.47 -22.08
C ARG A 227 -3.37 11.68 -21.37
N THR A 228 -4.30 12.41 -22.00
CA THR A 228 -4.93 13.59 -21.37
C THR A 228 -5.71 13.24 -20.10
N GLN A 229 -6.35 12.06 -20.04
CA GLN A 229 -7.02 11.61 -18.82
C GLN A 229 -6.00 11.38 -17.69
N ILE A 230 -4.89 10.71 -17.98
CA ILE A 230 -3.84 10.45 -16.98
C ILE A 230 -3.15 11.74 -16.52
N GLU A 231 -2.86 12.66 -17.45
CA GLU A 231 -2.20 13.93 -17.17
C GLU A 231 -3.01 14.85 -16.26
N ALA A 232 -4.34 14.75 -16.31
CA ALA A 232 -5.25 15.47 -15.41
C ALA A 232 -5.28 14.90 -13.98
N THR A 233 -4.49 13.86 -13.66
CA THR A 233 -4.62 13.11 -12.40
C THR A 233 -3.30 12.99 -11.66
N ALA A 234 -3.39 12.66 -10.37
CA ALA A 234 -2.22 12.47 -9.51
C ALA A 234 -1.28 11.33 -9.96
N CYS A 235 -1.65 10.52 -10.95
CA CYS A 235 -0.75 9.53 -11.55
C CYS A 235 0.56 10.17 -12.04
N VAL A 236 0.53 11.40 -12.55
CA VAL A 236 1.74 12.11 -13.01
C VAL A 236 2.78 12.31 -11.91
N CYS A 237 2.40 12.28 -10.64
CA CYS A 237 3.33 12.47 -9.53
C CYS A 237 4.40 11.37 -9.43
N CYS A 238 4.11 10.18 -9.96
CA CYS A 238 5.02 9.03 -9.99
C CYS A 238 5.32 8.53 -11.42
N HIS A 239 4.49 8.92 -12.40
CA HIS A 239 4.52 8.44 -13.79
C HIS A 239 4.80 9.57 -14.79
N SER A 240 5.62 10.53 -14.39
CA SER A 240 6.16 11.61 -15.22
C SER A 240 7.67 11.67 -15.05
N THR A 241 8.38 12.12 -16.07
CA THR A 241 9.82 12.46 -15.98
C THR A 241 10.15 13.51 -14.90
N ARG A 242 9.14 14.23 -14.39
CA ARG A 242 9.26 15.18 -13.27
C ARG A 242 9.28 14.51 -11.89
N ALA A 243 9.10 13.19 -11.81
CA ALA A 243 9.15 12.46 -10.55
C ALA A 243 10.58 12.47 -9.97
N PRO A 244 10.80 12.96 -8.73
CA PRO A 244 12.13 13.28 -8.21
C PRO A 244 13.12 12.11 -8.12
N LYS A 245 12.62 10.89 -7.89
CA LYS A 245 13.40 9.65 -7.84
C LYS A 245 13.49 8.91 -9.19
N GLY A 246 12.96 9.48 -10.27
CA GLY A 246 12.71 8.78 -11.54
C GLY A 246 11.28 8.24 -11.65
N THR A 247 10.93 7.69 -12.80
CA THR A 247 9.57 7.20 -13.10
C THR A 247 9.32 5.83 -12.47
N SER A 248 8.07 5.52 -12.13
CA SER A 248 7.69 4.19 -11.63
C SER A 248 6.97 3.38 -12.71
N ASN A 249 7.62 2.38 -13.31
CA ASN A 249 7.07 1.35 -14.21
C ASN A 249 6.56 1.83 -15.57
N TRP A 250 5.95 3.00 -15.69
CA TRP A 250 5.53 3.60 -16.95
C TRP A 250 5.48 5.10 -16.77
N PHE A 251 5.49 5.86 -17.88
CA PHE A 251 5.41 7.32 -17.80
C PHE A 251 4.81 7.95 -19.05
N VAL A 252 4.12 9.08 -18.86
CA VAL A 252 3.32 9.74 -19.91
C VAL A 252 4.18 10.31 -21.04
N GLU A 253 5.42 10.70 -20.74
CA GLU A 253 6.38 11.24 -21.71
C GLU A 253 7.24 10.18 -22.40
N SER A 254 6.93 8.88 -22.24
CA SER A 254 7.67 7.81 -22.92
C SER A 254 7.64 8.03 -24.44
N PRO A 255 8.80 7.94 -25.14
CA PRO A 255 8.88 8.17 -26.58
C PRO A 255 7.92 7.31 -27.39
N GLY A 256 7.42 7.86 -28.51
CA GLY A 256 6.51 7.15 -29.40
C GLY A 256 5.16 6.85 -28.76
N ASN A 257 4.78 5.56 -28.74
CA ASN A 257 3.57 5.12 -28.08
C ASN A 257 3.85 4.87 -26.59
N PHE A 258 3.48 5.80 -25.71
CA PHE A 258 3.75 5.67 -24.27
C PHE A 258 3.11 4.41 -23.64
N ILE A 259 2.08 3.84 -24.26
CA ILE A 259 1.46 2.58 -23.82
C ILE A 259 2.44 1.42 -23.85
N ASN A 260 3.46 1.46 -24.73
CA ASN A 260 4.53 0.47 -24.74
C ASN A 260 5.34 0.45 -23.45
N SER A 261 5.39 1.55 -22.69
CA SER A 261 6.12 1.60 -21.41
C SER A 261 5.46 0.80 -20.29
N PHE A 262 4.18 0.41 -20.43
CA PHE A 262 3.47 -0.34 -19.40
C PHE A 262 3.84 -1.82 -19.41
N ASN A 263 4.13 -2.35 -18.22
CA ASN A 263 4.13 -3.79 -17.99
C ASN A 263 2.70 -4.37 -18.04
N PRO A 264 2.52 -5.66 -18.37
CA PRO A 264 1.19 -6.30 -18.49
C PRO A 264 0.29 -6.11 -17.26
N ARG A 265 0.87 -6.17 -16.05
CA ARG A 265 0.14 -5.93 -14.80
C ARG A 265 -0.47 -4.52 -14.74
N GLY A 266 0.25 -3.50 -15.18
CA GLY A 266 -0.24 -2.11 -15.20
C GLY A 266 -1.40 -1.95 -16.19
N LEU A 267 -1.32 -2.62 -17.34
CA LEU A 267 -2.42 -2.67 -18.29
C LEU A 267 -3.63 -3.40 -17.72
N ALA A 268 -3.44 -4.52 -17.01
CA ALA A 268 -4.53 -5.29 -16.38
C ALA A 268 -5.26 -4.48 -15.30
N MET A 269 -4.54 -3.64 -14.56
CA MET A 269 -5.15 -2.64 -13.66
C MET A 269 -5.92 -1.56 -14.43
N GLY A 270 -5.38 -1.13 -15.58
CA GLY A 270 -6.07 -0.20 -16.49
C GLY A 270 -7.36 -0.77 -17.06
N ALA A 271 -7.36 -2.05 -17.37
CA ALA A 271 -8.48 -2.82 -17.91
C ALA A 271 -9.54 -3.19 -16.86
N GLY A 272 -9.25 -2.94 -15.57
CA GLY A 272 -10.10 -3.34 -14.46
C GLY A 272 -10.08 -4.85 -14.19
N TRP A 273 -9.12 -5.61 -14.73
CA TRP A 273 -8.99 -7.05 -14.47
C TRP A 273 -8.37 -7.34 -13.10
N ILE A 274 -7.52 -6.42 -12.62
CA ILE A 274 -6.99 -6.41 -11.26
C ILE A 274 -7.67 -5.26 -10.51
N SER A 275 -8.34 -5.58 -9.40
CA SER A 275 -9.03 -4.56 -8.61
C SER A 275 -8.04 -3.63 -7.92
N THR A 276 -8.31 -2.33 -7.97
CA THR A 276 -7.45 -1.30 -7.40
C THR A 276 -8.16 -0.42 -6.36
N VAL A 277 -9.25 -0.95 -5.80
CA VAL A 277 -10.07 -0.29 -4.76
C VAL A 277 -9.23 0.21 -3.59
N GLY A 278 -8.17 -0.52 -3.20
CA GLY A 278 -7.30 -0.15 -2.08
C GLY A 278 -6.60 1.20 -2.19
N PHE A 279 -6.63 1.88 -3.34
CA PHE A 279 -6.11 3.26 -3.48
C PHE A 279 -7.11 4.35 -3.10
N GLY A 280 -8.36 3.99 -2.75
CA GLY A 280 -9.42 4.94 -2.45
C GLY A 280 -9.95 5.65 -3.70
N ALA A 281 -11.14 6.24 -3.58
CA ALA A 281 -11.80 6.95 -4.67
C ALA A 281 -12.72 8.05 -4.14
N TYR A 282 -12.70 9.20 -4.82
CA TYR A 282 -13.74 10.21 -4.67
C TYR A 282 -14.96 9.85 -5.55
N PRO A 283 -16.19 10.18 -5.12
CA PRO A 283 -17.33 10.23 -6.02
C PRO A 283 -17.05 11.13 -7.23
N ARG A 284 -17.63 10.79 -8.38
CA ARG A 284 -17.36 11.45 -9.66
C ARG A 284 -17.63 12.95 -9.62
N GLU A 285 -18.73 13.33 -8.97
CA GLU A 285 -19.20 14.68 -8.73
C GLU A 285 -18.26 15.51 -7.85
N HIS A 286 -17.42 14.86 -7.04
CA HIS A 286 -16.44 15.52 -6.16
C HIS A 286 -15.03 15.51 -6.73
N ASN A 287 -14.86 14.99 -7.96
CA ASN A 287 -13.55 14.80 -8.59
C ASN A 287 -13.59 15.21 -10.08
N ASN A 288 -14.24 16.33 -10.37
CA ASN A 288 -14.27 16.95 -11.70
C ASN A 288 -14.79 16.03 -12.82
N GLY A 289 -15.72 15.13 -12.49
CA GLY A 289 -16.27 14.19 -13.46
C GLY A 289 -15.43 12.93 -13.67
N PHE A 290 -14.33 12.77 -12.94
CA PHE A 290 -13.48 11.58 -13.03
C PHE A 290 -13.86 10.53 -11.98
N SER A 291 -13.72 9.26 -12.34
CA SER A 291 -13.88 8.11 -11.44
C SER A 291 -12.79 7.06 -11.66
N ARG A 292 -12.64 6.17 -10.68
CA ARG A 292 -11.74 5.01 -10.70
C ARG A 292 -12.36 3.87 -9.89
N ALA A 293 -11.66 2.73 -9.83
CA ALA A 293 -12.04 1.60 -8.96
C ALA A 293 -12.45 2.04 -7.54
N SER A 294 -13.64 1.61 -7.12
CA SER A 294 -14.25 1.87 -5.80
C SER A 294 -14.95 0.60 -5.29
N PRO A 295 -15.33 0.50 -4.00
CA PRO A 295 -16.11 -0.65 -3.53
C PRO A 295 -17.39 -0.90 -4.35
N GLU A 296 -18.04 0.16 -4.82
CA GLU A 296 -19.27 0.11 -5.62
C GLU A 296 -18.98 -0.27 -7.07
N ARG A 297 -17.80 0.08 -7.58
CA ARG A 297 -17.35 -0.20 -8.96
C ARG A 297 -15.93 -0.77 -8.96
N PRO A 298 -15.72 -2.01 -8.46
CA PRO A 298 -14.39 -2.54 -8.21
C PRO A 298 -13.61 -2.94 -9.47
N GLN A 299 -14.30 -2.98 -10.61
CA GLN A 299 -13.77 -3.34 -11.93
C GLN A 299 -13.54 -2.10 -12.82
N ASP A 300 -13.72 -0.89 -12.29
CA ASP A 300 -13.28 0.31 -12.99
C ASP A 300 -11.74 0.38 -13.03
N SER A 301 -11.22 1.18 -13.95
CA SER A 301 -9.78 1.35 -14.16
C SER A 301 -9.06 1.90 -12.91
N ILE A 302 -7.77 1.55 -12.78
CA ILE A 302 -6.85 2.28 -11.89
C ILE A 302 -6.65 3.74 -12.34
N PHE A 303 -6.71 3.98 -13.65
CA PHE A 303 -6.54 5.32 -14.22
C PHE A 303 -7.83 6.10 -14.04
N VAL A 304 -7.71 7.18 -13.27
CA VAL A 304 -8.79 8.11 -13.00
C VAL A 304 -9.24 8.70 -14.34
N THR A 305 -10.52 8.54 -14.69
CA THR A 305 -11.03 8.86 -16.03
C THR A 305 -12.46 9.38 -15.97
N THR A 306 -12.82 10.26 -16.90
CA THR A 306 -14.20 10.70 -17.14
C THR A 306 -15.06 9.68 -17.88
N ASP A 307 -14.46 8.67 -18.50
CA ASP A 307 -15.15 7.57 -19.19
C ASP A 307 -14.52 6.22 -18.79
N PRO A 308 -15.03 5.60 -17.71
CA PRO A 308 -14.51 4.33 -17.19
C PRO A 308 -14.57 3.20 -18.20
N GLU A 309 -15.65 3.14 -18.99
CA GLU A 309 -15.85 2.04 -19.92
C GLU A 309 -14.94 2.16 -21.14
N ARG A 310 -14.78 3.37 -21.70
CA ARG A 310 -13.83 3.63 -22.78
C ARG A 310 -12.40 3.34 -22.35
N MET A 311 -12.02 3.80 -21.16
CA MET A 311 -10.70 3.54 -20.60
C MET A 311 -10.44 2.03 -20.42
N ALA A 312 -11.38 1.31 -19.83
CA ALA A 312 -11.26 -0.13 -19.65
C ALA A 312 -11.13 -0.86 -21.00
N ARG A 313 -11.98 -0.54 -21.98
CA ARG A 313 -11.93 -1.14 -23.34
C ARG A 313 -10.59 -0.91 -24.02
N PHE A 314 -10.00 0.28 -23.86
CA PHE A 314 -8.69 0.59 -24.41
C PHE A 314 -7.61 -0.37 -23.87
N PHE A 315 -7.50 -0.47 -22.55
CA PHE A 315 -6.49 -1.33 -21.91
C PHE A 315 -6.73 -2.82 -22.13
N GLN A 316 -8.00 -3.26 -22.19
CA GLN A 316 -8.34 -4.63 -22.57
C GLN A 316 -7.87 -4.95 -23.99
N SER A 317 -8.12 -4.03 -24.93
CA SER A 317 -7.69 -4.19 -26.32
C SER A 317 -6.17 -4.27 -26.43
N GLU A 318 -5.44 -3.48 -25.65
CA GLU A 318 -3.98 -3.55 -25.58
C GLU A 318 -3.49 -4.89 -25.01
N LEU A 319 -4.12 -5.40 -23.95
CA LEU A 319 -3.78 -6.71 -23.38
C LEU A 319 -4.02 -7.86 -24.37
N PHE A 320 -5.18 -7.86 -25.05
CA PHE A 320 -5.49 -8.86 -26.06
C PHE A 320 -4.52 -8.80 -27.23
N GLN A 321 -4.12 -7.61 -27.67
CA GLN A 321 -3.11 -7.45 -28.73
C GLN A 321 -1.76 -8.05 -28.31
N ARG A 322 -1.42 -7.94 -27.02
CA ARG A 322 -0.21 -8.52 -26.42
C ARG A 322 -0.34 -10.01 -26.08
N GLY A 323 -1.46 -10.64 -26.41
CA GLY A 323 -1.69 -12.08 -26.22
C GLY A 323 -2.15 -12.47 -24.82
N PHE A 324 -2.47 -11.51 -23.95
CA PHE A 324 -2.97 -11.78 -22.61
C PHE A 324 -4.49 -11.96 -22.59
N LYS A 325 -4.96 -12.76 -21.65
CA LYS A 325 -6.36 -12.97 -21.31
C LYS A 325 -6.61 -12.56 -19.87
N ARG A 326 -7.89 -12.45 -19.49
CA ARG A 326 -8.27 -12.05 -18.13
C ARG A 326 -7.80 -13.07 -17.09
N GLU A 327 -7.83 -14.35 -17.46
CA GLU A 327 -7.48 -15.48 -16.60
C GLU A 327 -6.01 -15.43 -16.17
N ASP A 328 -5.13 -14.84 -16.99
CA ASP A 328 -3.70 -14.68 -16.69
C ASP A 328 -3.45 -13.79 -15.46
N PHE A 329 -4.48 -13.07 -14.98
CA PHE A 329 -4.40 -12.17 -13.84
C PHE A 329 -5.33 -12.57 -12.68
N ALA A 330 -6.06 -13.69 -12.79
CA ALA A 330 -7.12 -14.05 -11.83
C ALA A 330 -6.59 -14.25 -10.39
N ASP A 331 -5.38 -14.79 -10.26
CA ASP A 331 -4.75 -15.09 -8.96
C ASP A 331 -3.91 -13.93 -8.42
N GLN A 332 -3.87 -12.77 -9.09
CA GLN A 332 -3.09 -11.63 -8.60
C GLN A 332 -3.82 -10.95 -7.43
N PRO A 333 -3.29 -11.09 -6.20
CA PRO A 333 -4.13 -10.91 -5.03
C PRO A 333 -4.40 -9.44 -4.69
N TYR A 334 -3.50 -8.51 -5.06
CA TYR A 334 -3.57 -7.12 -4.59
C TYR A 334 -3.12 -6.09 -5.64
N GLY A 335 -3.89 -5.02 -5.76
CA GLY A 335 -3.52 -3.84 -6.54
C GLY A 335 -2.70 -2.83 -5.75
N ALA A 336 -2.95 -2.71 -4.43
CA ALA A 336 -2.44 -1.63 -3.58
C ALA A 336 -1.41 -2.06 -2.51
N GLY A 337 -1.00 -3.34 -2.47
CA GLY A 337 0.04 -3.83 -1.55
C GLY A 337 -0.38 -3.76 -0.07
N PRO A 338 0.43 -3.16 0.84
CA PRO A 338 0.11 -3.07 2.27
C PRO A 338 -1.27 -2.46 2.59
N LEU A 339 -1.78 -1.59 1.71
CA LEU A 339 -3.13 -1.04 1.84
C LEU A 339 -4.21 -2.12 1.74
N ASP A 340 -4.10 -3.02 0.77
CA ASP A 340 -5.05 -4.14 0.67
C ASP A 340 -4.85 -5.16 1.80
N ALA A 341 -3.60 -5.40 2.21
CA ALA A 341 -3.32 -6.26 3.37
C ALA A 341 -4.00 -5.76 4.65
N GLN A 342 -4.10 -4.44 4.82
CA GLN A 342 -4.85 -3.85 5.93
C GLN A 342 -6.36 -3.88 5.70
N ARG A 343 -6.84 -3.45 4.53
CA ARG A 343 -8.26 -3.41 4.18
C ARG A 343 -8.95 -4.77 4.31
N LEU A 344 -8.23 -5.83 3.92
CA LEU A 344 -8.72 -7.20 3.92
C LEU A 344 -8.46 -7.93 5.24
N TYR A 345 -7.75 -7.31 6.18
CA TYR A 345 -7.49 -7.88 7.48
C TYR A 345 -8.79 -8.22 8.22
N ARG A 346 -8.81 -9.37 8.89
CA ARG A 346 -9.91 -9.84 9.75
C ARG A 346 -9.42 -9.89 11.19
N PRO A 347 -9.98 -9.08 12.10
CA PRO A 347 -9.49 -9.02 13.46
C PRO A 347 -9.85 -10.27 14.25
N ALA A 348 -8.91 -10.70 15.09
CA ALA A 348 -9.12 -11.72 16.11
C ALA A 348 -9.18 -11.07 17.51
N ALA A 349 -9.53 -11.84 18.54
CA ALA A 349 -9.52 -11.35 19.91
C ALA A 349 -8.13 -10.82 20.33
N CYS A 350 -8.12 -9.70 21.06
CA CYS A 350 -6.91 -9.17 21.69
C CYS A 350 -6.37 -10.16 22.72
N THR A 351 -5.05 -10.27 22.85
CA THR A 351 -4.40 -11.29 23.69
C THR A 351 -3.54 -10.71 24.82
N ASN A 352 -3.27 -9.40 24.83
CA ASN A 352 -2.36 -8.76 25.79
C ASN A 352 -3.00 -7.58 26.55
N GLY A 353 -4.33 -7.59 26.65
CA GLY A 353 -5.10 -6.56 27.35
C GLY A 353 -5.30 -5.27 26.54
N GLU A 354 -5.14 -5.33 25.22
CA GLU A 354 -5.50 -4.24 24.32
C GLU A 354 -7.03 -4.01 24.32
N GLY A 355 -7.45 -2.76 24.20
CA GLY A 355 -8.86 -2.37 24.30
C GLY A 355 -9.07 -1.15 25.19
N VAL A 356 -10.29 -0.94 25.67
CA VAL A 356 -10.59 0.06 26.70
C VAL A 356 -10.55 -0.62 28.08
N ASP A 357 -9.72 -0.11 28.99
CA ASP A 357 -9.63 -0.65 30.35
C ASP A 357 -10.78 -0.14 31.25
N ALA A 358 -10.91 -0.70 32.46
CA ALA A 358 -11.96 -0.33 33.43
C ALA A 358 -11.92 1.15 33.88
N ARG A 359 -10.82 1.87 33.62
CA ARG A 359 -10.70 3.31 33.87
C ARG A 359 -11.07 4.12 32.63
N GLY A 360 -11.47 3.49 31.52
CA GLY A 360 -11.79 4.12 30.25
C GLY A 360 -10.56 4.49 29.42
N LEU A 361 -9.36 3.99 29.74
CA LEU A 361 -8.15 4.27 28.98
C LEU A 361 -7.97 3.24 27.87
N LEU A 362 -7.66 3.71 26.67
CA LEU A 362 -7.29 2.87 25.54
C LEU A 362 -5.90 2.30 25.74
N GLN A 363 -5.77 0.98 25.69
CA GLN A 363 -4.55 0.22 25.84
C GLN A 363 -4.17 -0.43 24.52
N TRP A 364 -2.91 -0.30 24.13
CA TRP A 364 -2.30 -1.05 23.03
C TRP A 364 -0.80 -1.18 23.29
N ARG A 365 -0.15 -2.05 22.52
CA ARG A 365 1.29 -2.28 22.57
C ARG A 365 1.88 -2.14 21.18
N GLY A 366 3.17 -1.81 21.10
CA GLY A 366 3.89 -1.73 19.82
C GLY A 366 4.06 -0.32 19.26
N GLY A 367 3.89 0.73 20.09
CA GLY A 367 4.39 2.06 19.74
C GLY A 367 3.44 3.22 19.94
N LYS A 368 3.91 4.39 19.50
CA LYS A 368 3.14 5.63 19.46
C LYS A 368 2.20 5.65 18.26
N ALA A 369 0.93 5.93 18.51
CA ALA A 369 -0.12 5.96 17.51
C ALA A 369 -0.33 7.35 16.94
N ARG A 370 -0.42 7.45 15.61
CA ARG A 370 -0.87 8.66 14.91
C ARG A 370 -2.35 8.61 14.58
N TYR A 371 -2.91 7.42 14.42
CA TYR A 371 -4.33 7.22 14.20
C TYR A 371 -4.88 6.18 15.15
N VAL A 372 -5.99 6.51 15.81
CA VAL A 372 -6.65 5.65 16.78
C VAL A 372 -8.12 5.55 16.41
N TYR A 373 -8.59 4.33 16.21
CA TYR A 373 -9.97 4.03 15.88
C TYR A 373 -10.58 3.08 16.90
N VAL A 374 -11.84 3.33 17.23
CA VAL A 374 -12.72 2.36 17.86
C VAL A 374 -13.90 2.14 16.93
N LEU A 375 -14.15 0.89 16.58
CA LEU A 375 -15.21 0.50 15.66
C LEU A 375 -16.09 -0.59 16.26
N GLU A 376 -17.26 -0.78 15.66
CA GLU A 376 -18.08 -1.98 15.88
C GLU A 376 -17.31 -3.25 15.47
N GLN A 377 -17.63 -4.38 16.11
CA GLN A 377 -16.93 -5.67 15.90
C GLN A 377 -16.83 -6.06 14.41
N GLU A 378 -17.91 -5.86 13.65
CA GLU A 378 -18.05 -6.30 12.26
C GLU A 378 -17.58 -5.24 11.24
N SER A 379 -17.01 -4.13 11.71
CA SER A 379 -16.48 -3.09 10.82
C SER A 379 -15.28 -3.60 10.02
N THR A 380 -15.19 -3.17 8.77
CA THR A 380 -13.98 -3.37 7.97
C THR A 380 -12.84 -2.50 8.50
N SER A 381 -11.60 -2.92 8.22
CA SER A 381 -10.41 -2.16 8.62
C SER A 381 -10.32 -0.84 7.84
N PRO A 382 -10.17 0.31 8.52
CA PRO A 382 -9.94 1.60 7.89
C PRO A 382 -8.65 1.61 7.06
N THR A 383 -8.64 2.30 5.92
CA THR A 383 -7.43 2.50 5.11
C THR A 383 -7.39 3.90 4.49
N VAL A 384 -7.55 4.01 3.17
CA VAL A 384 -7.25 5.23 2.41
C VAL A 384 -8.48 6.15 2.31
N PRO A 385 -8.34 7.47 2.52
CA PRO A 385 -9.43 8.40 2.27
C PRO A 385 -9.85 8.46 0.78
N PRO A 386 -10.96 9.13 0.44
CA PRO A 386 -12.00 9.61 1.36
C PRO A 386 -13.03 8.54 1.72
N ASN A 387 -12.99 7.37 1.10
CA ASN A 387 -14.08 6.38 1.15
C ASN A 387 -13.75 5.09 1.90
N LEU A 388 -12.47 4.83 2.21
CA LEU A 388 -12.07 3.62 2.96
C LEU A 388 -11.52 3.94 4.36
N ASP A 389 -11.31 5.21 4.71
CA ASP A 389 -10.72 5.65 5.97
C ASP A 389 -11.74 5.83 7.11
N LEU A 390 -13.04 5.84 6.80
CA LEU A 390 -14.14 5.89 7.76
C LEU A 390 -15.21 4.84 7.41
N PRO A 391 -14.90 3.53 7.55
CA PRO A 391 -15.85 2.48 7.25
C PRO A 391 -17.08 2.53 8.14
N GLN A 392 -18.19 1.95 7.66
CA GLN A 392 -19.42 1.84 8.44
C GLN A 392 -19.16 1.14 9.78
N GLY A 393 -19.71 1.70 10.86
CA GLY A 393 -19.49 1.23 12.23
C GLY A 393 -18.25 1.82 12.91
N THR A 394 -17.53 2.76 12.28
CA THR A 394 -16.56 3.59 13.01
C THR A 394 -17.29 4.41 14.07
N LEU A 395 -16.92 4.24 15.34
CA LEU A 395 -17.51 4.95 16.47
C LEU A 395 -16.70 6.18 16.83
N TRP A 396 -15.37 6.05 16.77
CA TRP A 396 -14.43 7.10 17.13
C TRP A 396 -13.17 7.03 16.28
N ARG A 397 -12.69 8.19 15.83
CA ARG A 397 -11.39 8.33 15.14
C ARG A 397 -10.67 9.58 15.64
N LEU A 398 -9.42 9.39 16.06
CA LEU A 398 -8.49 10.45 16.39
C LEU A 398 -7.28 10.43 15.45
N ASP A 399 -6.84 11.62 15.05
CA ASP A 399 -5.71 11.84 14.16
C ASP A 399 -4.71 12.80 14.82
N ALA A 400 -3.43 12.44 14.82
CA ALA A 400 -2.33 13.37 15.09
C ALA A 400 -2.08 14.25 13.85
N SER A 401 -1.68 15.52 14.05
CA SER A 401 -1.26 16.39 12.93
C SER A 401 -0.01 15.84 12.27
N ALA A 402 0.22 16.10 10.98
CA ALA A 402 1.35 15.58 10.20
C ALA A 402 2.71 15.80 10.91
N GLU A 403 2.91 16.95 11.54
CA GLU A 403 4.12 17.33 12.28
C GLU A 403 4.06 16.95 13.77
N GLY A 404 2.90 16.53 14.27
CA GLY A 404 2.67 16.19 15.67
C GLY A 404 3.23 14.82 16.03
N ALA A 405 3.62 14.64 17.30
CA ALA A 405 4.02 13.33 17.81
C ALA A 405 2.80 12.41 17.99
N GLY A 406 2.99 11.12 17.75
CA GLY A 406 1.99 10.11 18.11
C GLY A 406 1.83 9.99 19.63
N VAL A 407 0.70 9.40 20.05
CA VAL A 407 0.34 9.19 21.47
C VAL A 407 0.64 7.76 21.92
N GLU A 408 0.86 7.54 23.21
CA GLU A 408 1.13 6.20 23.75
C GLU A 408 -0.15 5.51 24.28
N GLY A 409 -0.14 4.18 24.27
CA GLY A 409 -1.16 3.38 24.92
C GLY A 409 -1.29 3.74 26.40
N GLY A 410 -2.51 3.77 26.90
CA GLY A 410 -2.83 4.13 28.28
C GLY A 410 -2.88 5.63 28.56
N THR A 411 -2.61 6.50 27.57
CA THR A 411 -2.71 7.97 27.73
C THR A 411 -4.00 8.57 27.19
N VAL A 412 -4.70 7.84 26.32
CA VAL A 412 -5.96 8.30 25.70
C VAL A 412 -7.14 7.71 26.44
N ARG A 413 -8.05 8.57 26.91
CA ARG A 413 -9.34 8.15 27.49
C ARG A 413 -10.41 8.14 26.41
N TYR A 414 -11.20 7.07 26.32
CA TYR A 414 -12.28 6.97 25.34
C TYR A 414 -13.24 8.17 25.46
N GLY A 415 -13.49 8.85 24.33
CA GLY A 415 -14.31 10.06 24.25
C GLY A 415 -13.60 11.38 24.59
N VAL A 416 -12.37 11.34 25.10
CA VAL A 416 -11.59 12.55 25.39
C VAL A 416 -10.53 12.74 24.33
N VAL A 417 -10.60 13.85 23.61
CA VAL A 417 -9.61 14.24 22.59
C VAL A 417 -8.36 14.76 23.28
N PRO A 418 -7.19 14.09 23.18
CA PRO A 418 -5.94 14.61 23.70
C PRO A 418 -5.54 15.92 23.01
N ALA A 419 -4.85 16.82 23.70
CA ALA A 419 -4.43 18.12 23.14
C ALA A 419 -3.52 17.99 21.91
N SER A 420 -2.81 16.87 21.77
CA SER A 420 -1.93 16.58 20.63
C SER A 420 -2.64 15.96 19.42
N MET A 421 -3.95 15.70 19.52
CA MET A 421 -4.74 15.06 18.47
C MET A 421 -5.97 15.87 18.14
N SER A 422 -6.58 15.54 17.01
CA SER A 422 -7.88 16.06 16.58
C SER A 422 -8.86 14.89 16.42
N GLN A 423 -10.14 15.15 16.68
CA GLN A 423 -11.19 14.18 16.43
C GLN A 423 -11.67 14.30 14.99
N ARG A 424 -11.59 13.20 14.25
CA ARG A 424 -12.10 13.10 12.88
C ARG A 424 -13.53 12.56 12.84
N LEU A 425 -13.86 11.63 13.73
CA LEU A 425 -15.21 11.11 13.91
C LEU A 425 -15.52 10.89 15.40
N PRO A 426 -16.69 11.30 15.92
CA PRO A 426 -17.70 12.12 15.24
C PRO A 426 -17.16 13.53 14.93
N ALA A 427 -17.73 14.21 13.93
CA ALA A 427 -17.26 15.55 13.55
C ALA A 427 -17.40 16.59 14.68
N SER A 428 -18.31 16.36 15.62
CA SER A 428 -18.45 17.14 16.84
C SER A 428 -19.03 16.27 17.97
N GLY A 429 -18.84 16.69 19.22
CA GLY A 429 -19.36 15.99 20.38
C GLY A 429 -18.56 14.74 20.76
N GLN A 430 -19.18 13.92 21.60
CA GLN A 430 -18.61 12.68 22.13
C GLN A 430 -18.95 11.49 21.21
N PRO A 431 -18.07 10.49 21.06
CA PRO A 431 -18.43 9.25 20.39
C PRO A 431 -19.53 8.51 21.17
N PRO A 432 -20.26 7.58 20.54
CA PRO A 432 -21.22 6.72 21.23
C PRO A 432 -20.58 5.99 22.41
N ALA A 433 -21.31 5.89 23.52
CA ALA A 433 -20.85 5.15 24.69
C ALA A 433 -20.70 3.66 24.38
N LEU A 434 -19.64 3.04 24.93
CA LEU A 434 -19.45 1.60 24.82
C LEU A 434 -20.39 0.88 25.81
N THR A 435 -21.12 -0.12 25.30
CA THR A 435 -21.92 -1.02 26.13
C THR A 435 -21.04 -2.08 26.81
N PRO A 436 -21.06 -2.20 28.15
CA PRO A 436 -20.33 -3.24 28.88
C PRO A 436 -20.64 -4.65 28.38
N GLY A 437 -19.62 -5.49 28.27
CA GLY A 437 -19.73 -6.86 27.77
C GLY A 437 -19.92 -7.00 26.25
N LYS A 438 -20.09 -5.90 25.51
CA LYS A 438 -20.11 -5.91 24.03
C LYS A 438 -18.68 -5.87 23.48
N THR A 439 -18.45 -6.57 22.39
CA THR A 439 -17.17 -6.60 21.68
C THR A 439 -17.07 -5.47 20.66
N TYR A 440 -15.88 -4.88 20.54
CA TYR A 440 -15.55 -3.80 19.63
C TYR A 440 -14.20 -4.07 18.96
N TYR A 441 -13.94 -3.38 17.86
CA TYR A 441 -12.68 -3.45 17.13
C TYR A 441 -11.79 -2.25 17.48
N LEU A 442 -10.64 -2.52 18.10
CA LEU A 442 -9.58 -1.54 18.29
C LEU A 442 -8.62 -1.59 17.10
N TYR A 443 -8.45 -0.46 16.43
CA TYR A 443 -7.57 -0.33 15.27
C TYR A 443 -6.67 0.90 15.44
N VAL A 444 -5.38 0.66 15.59
CA VAL A 444 -4.37 1.66 15.99
C VAL A 444 -3.21 1.58 15.02
N LEU A 445 -2.79 2.75 14.53
CA LEU A 445 -1.78 2.87 13.49
C LEU A 445 -0.64 3.80 13.89
N ALA A 446 0.59 3.40 13.59
CA ALA A 446 1.75 4.28 13.64
C ALA A 446 1.71 5.27 12.46
N ASP A 447 1.16 4.86 11.33
CA ASP A 447 0.75 5.70 10.19
C ASP A 447 -0.25 4.92 9.31
N ILE A 448 -0.91 5.51 8.31
CA ILE A 448 -2.02 4.89 7.54
C ILE A 448 -1.69 3.49 7.02
N ILE A 449 -0.44 3.21 6.65
CA ILE A 449 -0.02 1.88 6.15
C ILE A 449 0.60 0.95 7.22
N VAL A 450 0.82 1.45 8.44
CA VAL A 450 1.63 0.79 9.48
C VAL A 450 0.77 0.50 10.72
N PRO A 451 0.23 -0.72 10.84
CA PRO A 451 -0.58 -1.10 11.99
C PRO A 451 0.26 -1.32 13.24
N ILE A 452 -0.24 -0.86 14.39
CA ILE A 452 0.27 -1.17 15.73
C ILE A 452 -0.59 -2.26 16.38
N THR A 453 -1.90 -2.08 16.36
CA THR A 453 -2.87 -3.00 16.97
C THR A 453 -4.13 -3.05 16.13
N ARG A 454 -4.64 -4.26 15.90
CA ARG A 454 -5.85 -4.51 15.13
C ARG A 454 -6.55 -5.75 15.69
N CYS A 455 -7.33 -5.61 16.75
CA CYS A 455 -7.93 -6.75 17.43
C CYS A 455 -9.28 -6.41 18.08
N LEU A 456 -10.03 -7.44 18.43
CA LEU A 456 -11.33 -7.35 19.08
C LEU A 456 -11.18 -7.36 20.59
N PHE A 457 -11.78 -6.38 21.28
CA PHE A 457 -11.80 -6.28 22.73
C PHE A 457 -13.24 -6.24 23.25
N VAL A 458 -13.46 -6.72 24.47
CA VAL A 458 -14.75 -6.63 25.18
C VAL A 458 -14.73 -5.36 26.03
N ALA A 459 -15.74 -4.51 25.90
CA ALA A 459 -15.85 -3.31 26.72
C ALA A 459 -16.09 -3.68 28.21
N PRO A 460 -15.43 -2.97 29.14
CA PRO A 460 -15.42 -3.29 30.56
C PRO A 460 -16.76 -3.03 31.26
#